data_AF-A0A0N0MKU4-F1
#
_entry.id   AF-A0A0N0MKU4-F1
#
_cell.length_a   1.000
_cell.length_b   1.000
_cell.length_c   1.000
_cell.angle_alpha   90.00
_cell.angle_beta   90.00
_cell.angle_gamma   90.00
#
_symmetry.space_group_name_H-M   'P 1'
#
loop_
_entity.id
_entity.type
_entity.pdbx_description
1 polymer ?
#
loop_
_entity_poly.entity_id
_entity_poly.type
_entity_poly.pdbx_seq_one_letter_code
_entity_poly.pdbx_strand_id
1 'polypeptide(L)'
;MQLCLVEHGEETAGFGLEAALATGALDGTLQPVVNQRKKSRDKKRTATTGASRASAATGKVHLHEPLPDMTALGQLPCAPGRDLDTGLAARLVAACRAACQPCRTSLAEKIRTEHWPTLAALASAVYGELTDRAPAASASPTTRSWAPLARAAKTGKGDGSAALAAVEAMDDAGASDLLDDVLGHWAVGTPLLADFVDNLRTGVPRHSAAAARHSHPESDTGLFEGMLPLELPTRSSSTSQDLAGTIGRARREKLTLRQAQQRDVGRAHGSQTQARRSRRSGVDRSRGCGVPGTRIPAARRWRSRSS
;
A
#
# COMPACT_ATOMS: atom_id res chain seq x y z
N MET A 1 -41.10 -28.78 3.62
CA MET A 1 -41.27 -28.60 5.08
C MET A 1 -39.90 -28.69 5.73
N GLN A 2 -39.75 -28.03 6.88
CA GLN A 2 -38.62 -28.05 7.82
C GLN A 2 -37.58 -26.93 7.65
N LEU A 3 -37.97 -25.76 8.17
CA LEU A 3 -37.10 -24.66 8.56
C LEU A 3 -36.50 -25.00 9.93
N CYS A 4 -35.17 -24.94 10.05
CA CYS A 4 -34.48 -25.04 11.34
C CYS A 4 -34.28 -23.63 11.91
N LEU A 5 -35.04 -23.31 12.96
CA LEU A 5 -34.82 -22.18 13.86
C LEU A 5 -33.67 -22.56 14.81
N VAL A 6 -32.62 -21.74 14.83
CA VAL A 6 -31.58 -21.78 15.86
C VAL A 6 -31.80 -20.58 16.76
N GLU A 7 -32.25 -20.85 17.98
CA GLU A 7 -32.42 -19.87 19.04
C GLU A 7 -31.05 -19.55 19.66
N HIS A 8 -30.68 -18.26 19.67
CA HIS A 8 -29.52 -17.76 20.41
C HIS A 8 -30.00 -17.19 21.74
N GLY A 9 -29.55 -17.82 22.84
CA GLY A 9 -29.81 -17.36 24.20
C GLY A 9 -29.07 -16.07 24.53
N GLU A 10 -29.80 -15.12 25.09
CA GLU A 10 -29.29 -13.89 25.70
C GLU A 10 -28.77 -14.19 27.11
N GLU A 11 -27.45 -14.03 27.31
CA GLU A 11 -26.83 -14.13 28.63
C GLU A 11 -26.52 -12.71 29.12
N THR A 12 -27.44 -12.16 29.91
CA THR A 12 -27.32 -10.85 30.57
C THR A 12 -26.44 -10.98 31.82
N ALA A 13 -25.16 -10.65 31.70
CA ALA A 13 -24.28 -10.47 32.87
C ALA A 13 -24.54 -9.09 33.49
N GLY A 14 -25.22 -9.09 34.64
CA GLY A 14 -25.40 -7.92 35.50
C GLY A 14 -24.07 -7.47 36.10
N PHE A 15 -23.76 -6.19 35.93
CA PHE A 15 -22.73 -5.50 36.71
C PHE A 15 -23.41 -4.54 37.67
N GLY A 16 -23.23 -4.84 38.96
CA GLY A 16 -23.77 -4.09 40.09
C GLY A 16 -23.26 -2.65 40.12
N LEU A 17 -24.20 -1.73 40.17
CA LEU A 17 -24.02 -0.34 40.59
C LEU A 17 -24.26 -0.29 42.11
N GLU A 18 -23.18 -0.33 42.87
CA GLU A 18 -23.18 0.03 44.30
C GLU A 18 -22.32 1.27 44.51
N ALA A 19 -22.83 2.11 45.39
CA ALA A 19 -22.52 3.52 45.56
C ALA A 19 -21.12 3.79 46.16
N ALA A 20 -20.51 4.89 45.72
CA ALA A 20 -19.56 5.62 46.53
C ALA A 20 -19.73 7.13 46.29
N LEU A 21 -20.62 7.72 47.10
CA LEU A 21 -20.65 9.14 47.39
C LEU A 21 -19.36 9.53 48.12
N ALA A 22 -18.54 10.37 47.51
CA ALA A 22 -17.49 11.12 48.20
C ALA A 22 -17.43 12.54 47.62
N THR A 23 -18.22 13.42 48.22
CA THR A 23 -18.10 14.86 48.17
C THR A 23 -16.75 15.31 48.75
N GLY A 24 -15.97 16.03 47.95
CA GLY A 24 -14.73 16.67 48.36
C GLY A 24 -14.30 17.70 47.33
N ALA A 25 -14.86 18.90 47.42
CA ALA A 25 -14.45 20.07 46.64
C ALA A 25 -13.04 20.51 47.05
N LEU A 26 -12.13 20.66 46.09
CA LEU A 26 -11.17 21.76 46.05
C LEU A 26 -10.87 22.14 44.60
N ASP A 27 -11.19 23.41 44.35
CA ASP A 27 -10.86 24.31 43.27
C ASP A 27 -9.57 23.96 42.50
N GLY A 28 -9.73 23.61 41.23
CA GLY A 28 -8.64 23.24 40.33
C GLY A 28 -9.12 23.33 38.89
N THR A 29 -8.92 24.50 38.29
CA THR A 29 -9.43 24.95 37.00
C THR A 29 -9.36 23.87 35.90
N LEU A 30 -10.52 23.30 35.58
CA LEU A 30 -10.75 22.39 34.46
C LEU A 30 -10.50 23.10 33.12
N GLN A 31 -9.28 23.02 32.58
CA GLN A 31 -9.02 23.26 31.16
C GLN A 31 -8.31 22.09 30.43
N PRO A 32 -8.82 20.83 30.46
CA PRO A 32 -8.27 19.75 29.62
C PRO A 32 -9.03 19.45 28.31
N VAL A 33 -10.22 20.03 28.05
CA VAL A 33 -11.08 19.61 26.91
C VAL A 33 -10.65 20.21 25.57
N VAL A 34 -10.06 21.41 25.55
CA VAL A 34 -9.71 22.12 24.31
C VAL A 34 -8.61 21.38 23.52
N ASN A 35 -7.64 20.79 24.22
CA ASN A 35 -6.52 20.08 23.60
C ASN A 35 -6.92 18.75 22.95
N GLN A 36 -7.96 18.07 23.47
CA GLN A 36 -8.44 16.81 22.87
C GLN A 36 -9.10 17.05 21.50
N ARG A 37 -9.87 18.14 21.36
CA ARG A 37 -10.53 18.50 20.09
C ARG A 37 -9.54 18.85 18.99
N LYS A 38 -8.44 19.55 19.32
CA LYS A 38 -7.37 19.86 18.36
C LYS A 38 -6.67 18.58 17.89
N LYS A 39 -6.31 17.69 18.83
CA LYS A 39 -5.67 16.41 18.52
C LYS A 39 -6.54 15.50 17.65
N SER A 40 -7.84 15.43 17.91
CA SER A 40 -8.76 14.62 17.08
C SER A 40 -8.93 15.20 15.67
N ARG A 41 -8.98 16.53 15.54
CA ARG A 41 -9.02 17.23 14.25
C ARG A 41 -7.75 16.98 13.43
N ASP A 42 -6.58 17.09 14.04
CA ASP A 42 -5.30 16.86 13.37
C ASP A 42 -5.16 15.38 12.95
N LYS A 43 -5.63 14.44 13.78
CA LYS A 43 -5.67 13.01 13.43
C LYS A 43 -6.58 12.76 12.23
N LYS A 44 -7.79 13.32 12.23
CA LYS A 44 -8.73 13.22 11.09
C LYS A 44 -8.12 13.84 9.83
N ARG A 45 -7.49 15.01 9.93
CA ARG A 45 -6.82 15.66 8.80
C ARG A 45 -5.66 14.84 8.25
N THR A 46 -4.83 14.28 9.12
CA THR A 46 -3.73 13.36 8.75
C THR A 46 -4.30 12.15 8.00
N ALA A 47 -5.37 11.53 8.51
CA ALA A 47 -6.03 10.39 7.85
C ALA A 47 -6.65 10.75 6.50
N THR A 48 -7.26 11.94 6.37
CA THR A 48 -7.90 12.43 5.13
C THR A 48 -6.92 12.93 4.09
N THR A 49 -5.69 13.31 4.46
CA THR A 49 -4.74 13.89 3.50
C THR A 49 -3.49 13.05 3.27
N GLY A 50 -3.21 12.09 4.14
CA GLY A 50 -1.97 11.31 4.12
C GLY A 50 -0.73 12.12 4.47
N ALA A 51 -0.90 13.38 4.88
CA ALA A 51 0.20 14.25 5.31
C ALA A 51 0.73 13.81 6.68
N SER A 52 2.01 14.09 6.94
CA SER A 52 2.60 13.85 8.25
C SER A 52 1.84 14.63 9.34
N ARG A 53 1.86 14.12 10.58
CA ARG A 53 1.24 14.80 11.72
C ARG A 53 1.82 16.20 11.95
N ALA A 54 3.11 16.42 11.65
CA ALA A 54 3.76 17.73 11.76
C ALA A 54 3.22 18.71 10.70
N SER A 55 3.03 18.26 9.46
CA SER A 55 2.40 19.05 8.39
C SER A 55 0.93 19.36 8.71
N ALA A 56 0.20 18.41 9.31
CA ALA A 56 -1.16 18.62 9.75
C ALA A 56 -1.26 19.67 10.87
N ALA A 57 -0.37 19.60 11.86
CA ALA A 57 -0.32 20.51 12.99
C ALA A 57 0.07 21.96 12.59
N THR A 58 0.93 22.10 11.58
CA THR A 58 1.34 23.40 11.02
C THR A 58 0.35 23.94 9.99
N GLY A 59 -0.69 23.17 9.63
CA GLY A 59 -1.66 23.55 8.62
C GLY A 59 -1.17 23.47 7.17
N LYS A 60 0.12 23.14 6.95
CA LYS A 60 0.75 22.99 5.64
C LYS A 60 0.51 21.60 5.05
N VAL A 61 -0.75 21.25 4.87
CA VAL A 61 -1.16 19.97 4.30
C VAL A 61 -1.27 20.14 2.79
N HIS A 62 -0.57 19.31 2.02
CA HIS A 62 -0.69 19.31 0.57
C HIS A 62 -2.07 18.78 0.17
N LEU A 63 -2.78 19.54 -0.66
CA LEU A 63 -4.04 19.12 -1.26
C LEU A 63 -3.80 18.97 -2.75
N HIS A 64 -4.16 17.81 -3.30
CA HIS A 64 -4.00 17.49 -4.70
C HIS A 64 -5.40 17.44 -5.34
N GLU A 65 -5.79 18.56 -5.95
CA GLU A 65 -7.03 18.69 -6.71
C GLU A 65 -6.71 18.89 -8.20
N PRO A 66 -7.53 18.36 -9.14
CA PRO A 66 -8.72 17.55 -8.88
C PRO A 66 -8.39 16.10 -8.49
N LEU A 67 -9.15 15.54 -7.54
CA LEU A 67 -9.09 14.10 -7.25
C LEU A 67 -9.71 13.28 -8.41
N PRO A 68 -9.01 12.25 -8.93
CA PRO A 68 -9.60 11.37 -9.92
C PRO A 68 -10.72 10.52 -9.28
N ASP A 69 -11.79 10.28 -10.03
CA ASP A 69 -12.82 9.33 -9.60
C ASP A 69 -12.29 7.90 -9.70
N MET A 70 -12.15 7.25 -8.54
CA MET A 70 -11.67 5.88 -8.41
C MET A 70 -12.78 4.91 -7.99
N THR A 71 -14.05 5.32 -8.00
CA THR A 71 -15.19 4.45 -7.67
C THR A 71 -15.30 3.25 -8.63
N ALA A 72 -14.87 3.43 -9.88
CA ALA A 72 -14.82 2.37 -10.89
C ALA A 72 -13.90 1.19 -10.50
N LEU A 73 -12.95 1.38 -9.59
CA LEU A 73 -12.13 0.26 -9.06
C LEU A 73 -12.98 -0.81 -8.37
N GLY A 74 -14.11 -0.44 -7.77
CA GLY A 74 -15.03 -1.37 -7.12
C GLY A 74 -15.75 -2.32 -8.08
N GLN A 75 -15.71 -2.04 -9.39
CA GLN A 75 -16.31 -2.91 -10.42
C GLN A 75 -15.30 -3.92 -10.99
N LEU A 76 -14.02 -3.83 -10.62
CA LEU A 76 -13.00 -4.73 -11.13
C LEU A 76 -13.08 -6.10 -10.43
N PRO A 77 -12.85 -7.20 -11.16
CA PRO A 77 -12.99 -8.54 -10.61
C PRO A 77 -11.87 -8.92 -9.62
N CYS A 78 -10.85 -8.09 -9.44
CA CYS A 78 -9.59 -8.48 -8.78
C CYS A 78 -9.57 -8.29 -7.26
N ALA A 79 -10.70 -7.93 -6.65
CA ALA A 79 -10.88 -7.85 -5.21
C ALA A 79 -12.33 -8.21 -4.80
N PRO A 80 -12.83 -9.40 -5.16
CA PRO A 80 -14.22 -9.75 -4.94
C PRO A 80 -14.54 -9.78 -3.44
N GLY A 81 -15.58 -9.04 -3.03
CA GLY A 81 -16.07 -9.02 -1.65
C GLY A 81 -15.11 -8.38 -0.63
N ARG A 82 -14.11 -7.63 -1.07
CA ARG A 82 -13.21 -6.88 -0.18
C ARG A 82 -13.50 -5.39 -0.25
N ASP A 83 -13.40 -4.72 0.90
CA ASP A 83 -13.53 -3.27 0.97
C ASP A 83 -12.32 -2.59 0.29
N LEU A 84 -12.61 -1.73 -0.67
CA LEU A 84 -11.62 -0.92 -1.37
C LEU A 84 -11.62 0.51 -0.83
N ASP A 85 -10.46 1.03 -0.47
CA ASP A 85 -10.32 2.44 -0.11
C ASP A 85 -10.07 3.28 -1.38
N THR A 86 -11.15 3.55 -2.11
CA THR A 86 -11.12 4.33 -3.36
C THR A 86 -10.68 5.78 -3.13
N GLY A 87 -10.97 6.34 -1.95
CA GLY A 87 -10.51 7.68 -1.56
C GLY A 87 -9.01 7.75 -1.31
N LEU A 88 -8.40 6.70 -0.75
CA LEU A 88 -6.95 6.56 -0.62
C LEU A 88 -6.28 6.38 -1.99
N ALA A 89 -6.85 5.54 -2.86
CA ALA A 89 -6.38 5.37 -4.23
C ALA A 89 -6.39 6.70 -5.01
N ALA A 90 -7.48 7.47 -4.92
CA ALA A 90 -7.63 8.76 -5.60
C ALA A 90 -6.55 9.76 -5.16
N ARG A 91 -6.30 9.87 -3.86
CA ARG A 91 -5.28 10.75 -3.30
C ARG A 91 -3.87 10.34 -3.71
N LEU A 92 -3.57 9.04 -3.75
CA LEU A 92 -2.26 8.56 -4.21
C LEU A 92 -2.04 8.89 -5.69
N VAL A 93 -3.03 8.63 -6.55
CA VAL A 93 -2.93 8.97 -7.98
C VAL A 93 -2.82 10.48 -8.19
N ALA A 94 -3.58 11.29 -7.45
CA ALA A 94 -3.47 12.74 -7.49
C ALA A 94 -2.08 13.23 -7.06
N ALA A 95 -1.52 12.69 -5.96
CA ALA A 95 -0.16 12.98 -5.52
C ALA A 95 0.89 12.56 -6.57
N CYS A 96 0.67 11.44 -7.25
CA CYS A 96 1.56 10.95 -8.30
C CYS A 96 1.54 11.86 -9.53
N ARG A 97 0.34 12.28 -9.99
CA ARG A 97 0.18 13.27 -11.08
C ARG A 97 0.80 14.62 -10.72
N ALA A 98 0.70 15.00 -9.46
CA ALA A 98 1.33 16.18 -8.88
C ALA A 98 2.85 16.08 -8.70
N ALA A 99 3.47 14.92 -9.02
CA ALA A 99 4.87 14.62 -8.72
C ALA A 99 5.28 14.89 -7.25
N CYS A 100 4.33 14.82 -6.31
CA CYS A 100 4.55 15.12 -4.90
C CYS A 100 5.12 13.90 -4.17
N GLN A 101 6.45 13.77 -4.20
CA GLN A 101 7.18 12.66 -3.58
C GLN A 101 6.81 12.37 -2.12
N PRO A 102 6.74 13.34 -1.18
CA PRO A 102 6.47 13.01 0.22
C PRO A 102 5.08 12.40 0.43
N CYS A 103 4.05 12.91 -0.27
CA CYS A 103 2.70 12.36 -0.22
C CYS A 103 2.63 11.00 -0.92
N ARG A 104 3.33 10.84 -2.05
CA ARG A 104 3.40 9.56 -2.77
C ARG A 104 3.99 8.48 -1.87
N THR A 105 5.13 8.74 -1.22
CA THR A 105 5.79 7.77 -0.33
C THR A 105 4.92 7.39 0.87
N SER A 106 4.35 8.37 1.58
CA SER A 106 3.53 8.08 2.77
C SER A 106 2.24 7.31 2.43
N LEU A 107 1.59 7.66 1.33
CA LEU A 107 0.38 6.97 0.86
C LEU A 107 0.68 5.60 0.28
N ALA A 108 1.80 5.45 -0.45
CA ALA A 108 2.24 4.18 -1.00
C ALA A 108 2.58 3.17 0.10
N GLU A 109 3.28 3.60 1.15
CA GLU A 109 3.53 2.78 2.34
C GLU A 109 2.21 2.29 2.94
N LYS A 110 1.25 3.19 3.16
CA LYS A 110 -0.05 2.82 3.72
C LYS A 110 -0.82 1.81 2.86
N ILE A 111 -0.81 1.97 1.53
CA ILE A 111 -1.47 1.01 0.64
C ILE A 111 -0.81 -0.37 0.73
N ARG A 112 0.53 -0.42 0.73
CA ARG A 112 1.26 -1.69 0.81
C ARG A 112 1.11 -2.36 2.17
N THR A 113 0.95 -1.64 3.27
CA THR A 113 0.87 -2.27 4.60
C THR A 113 -0.55 -2.62 5.04
N GLU A 114 -1.53 -1.78 4.69
CA GLU A 114 -2.89 -1.86 5.25
C GLU A 114 -3.97 -2.20 4.21
N HIS A 115 -3.73 -1.95 2.92
CA HIS A 115 -4.78 -1.97 1.89
C HIS A 115 -4.39 -2.77 0.63
N TRP A 116 -4.02 -4.04 0.81
CA TRP A 116 -3.74 -4.98 -0.29
C TRP A 116 -4.85 -5.07 -1.36
N PRO A 117 -6.15 -5.09 -1.02
CA PRO A 117 -7.22 -5.08 -2.02
C PRO A 117 -7.17 -3.85 -2.93
N THR A 118 -6.88 -2.68 -2.36
CA THR A 118 -6.74 -1.43 -3.12
C THR A 118 -5.53 -1.48 -4.07
N LEU A 119 -4.41 -2.07 -3.64
CA LEU A 119 -3.24 -2.29 -4.51
C LEU A 119 -3.58 -3.21 -5.70
N ALA A 120 -4.23 -4.35 -5.42
CA ALA A 120 -4.64 -5.30 -6.46
C ALA A 120 -5.61 -4.64 -7.46
N ALA A 121 -6.56 -3.85 -6.99
CA ALA A 121 -7.50 -3.13 -7.85
C ALA A 121 -6.80 -2.07 -8.72
N LEU A 122 -5.91 -1.25 -8.14
CA LEU A 122 -5.10 -0.27 -8.88
C LEU A 122 -4.26 -0.93 -9.97
N ALA A 123 -3.62 -2.05 -9.65
CA ALA A 123 -2.80 -2.79 -10.60
C ALA A 123 -3.64 -3.44 -11.70
N SER A 124 -4.84 -3.91 -11.38
CA SER A 124 -5.75 -4.55 -12.33
C SER A 124 -6.36 -3.54 -13.29
N ALA A 125 -6.64 -2.32 -12.83
CA ALA A 125 -7.06 -1.23 -13.69
C ALA A 125 -6.02 -0.92 -14.79
N VAL A 126 -4.73 -1.08 -14.49
CA VAL A 126 -3.65 -0.84 -15.46
C VAL A 126 -3.40 -2.09 -16.31
N TYR A 127 -3.07 -3.21 -15.69
CA TYR A 127 -2.58 -4.40 -16.39
C TYR A 127 -3.65 -5.41 -16.78
N GLY A 128 -4.84 -5.33 -16.16
CA GLY A 128 -6.01 -6.13 -16.52
C GLY A 128 -6.85 -5.45 -17.60
N GLU A 129 -7.10 -4.14 -17.48
CA GLU A 129 -7.97 -3.42 -18.41
C GLU A 129 -7.26 -2.88 -19.65
N LEU A 130 -6.05 -2.32 -19.50
CA LEU A 130 -5.33 -1.60 -20.57
C LEU A 130 -4.29 -2.46 -21.29
N THR A 131 -4.62 -3.73 -21.48
CA THR A 131 -3.73 -4.76 -22.04
C THR A 131 -3.13 -4.38 -23.41
N ASP A 132 -3.83 -3.55 -24.18
CA ASP A 132 -3.42 -3.17 -25.53
C ASP A 132 -2.51 -1.94 -25.54
N ARG A 133 -2.38 -1.24 -24.41
CA ARG A 133 -1.64 0.03 -24.31
C ARG A 133 -0.48 0.00 -23.34
N ALA A 134 -0.50 -0.87 -22.33
CA ALA A 134 0.57 -0.97 -21.36
C ALA A 134 1.61 -2.02 -21.81
N PRO A 135 2.79 -1.61 -22.31
CA PRO A 135 3.84 -2.57 -22.61
C PRO A 135 4.35 -3.20 -21.30
N ALA A 136 3.87 -4.39 -20.99
CA ALA A 136 4.35 -5.16 -19.83
C ALA A 136 5.86 -5.44 -19.90
N ALA A 137 6.50 -5.25 -21.05
CA ALA A 137 7.93 -5.43 -21.24
C ALA A 137 8.80 -4.49 -20.38
N SER A 138 8.35 -3.25 -20.12
CA SER A 138 9.09 -2.29 -19.30
C SER A 138 8.80 -2.41 -17.80
N ALA A 139 7.77 -3.15 -17.41
CA ALA A 139 7.41 -3.36 -16.02
C ALA A 139 8.42 -4.29 -15.32
N SER A 140 8.50 -4.21 -14.00
CA SER A 140 9.35 -5.08 -13.17
C SER A 140 9.04 -6.57 -13.37
N PRO A 141 9.98 -7.49 -13.03
CA PRO A 141 9.73 -8.93 -13.08
C PRO A 141 8.49 -9.36 -12.28
N THR A 142 8.26 -8.74 -11.12
CA THR A 142 7.11 -8.99 -10.24
C THR A 142 5.80 -8.62 -10.93
N THR A 143 5.73 -7.43 -11.54
CA THR A 143 4.55 -7.00 -12.29
C THR A 143 4.28 -7.90 -13.50
N ARG A 144 5.33 -8.32 -14.20
CA ARG A 144 5.20 -9.22 -15.36
C ARG A 144 4.66 -10.60 -14.99
N SER A 145 5.05 -11.15 -13.84
CA SER A 145 4.55 -12.45 -13.39
C SER A 145 3.10 -12.35 -12.87
N TRP A 146 2.73 -11.22 -12.29
CA TRP A 146 1.39 -10.98 -11.76
C TRP A 146 0.35 -10.63 -12.84
N ALA A 147 0.72 -9.82 -13.85
CA ALA A 147 -0.22 -9.29 -14.86
C ALA A 147 -1.07 -10.35 -15.61
N PRO A 148 -0.59 -11.58 -15.92
CA PRO A 148 -1.44 -12.63 -16.48
C PRO A 148 -2.62 -13.02 -15.58
N LEU A 149 -2.48 -12.96 -14.25
CA LEU A 149 -3.54 -13.29 -13.30
C LEU A 149 -4.67 -12.26 -13.36
N ALA A 150 -4.32 -10.97 -13.40
CA ALA A 150 -5.29 -9.88 -13.57
C ALA A 150 -6.06 -10.00 -14.91
N ARG A 151 -5.35 -10.36 -15.98
CA ARG A 151 -5.97 -10.60 -17.30
C ARG A 151 -6.92 -11.81 -17.29
N ALA A 152 -6.54 -12.89 -16.63
CA ALA A 152 -7.39 -14.08 -16.50
C ALA A 152 -8.72 -13.75 -15.80
N ALA A 153 -8.66 -12.93 -14.74
CA ALA A 153 -9.84 -12.44 -14.02
C ALA A 153 -10.81 -11.66 -14.93
N LYS A 154 -10.28 -10.74 -15.75
CA LYS A 154 -11.09 -9.97 -16.71
C LYS A 154 -11.82 -10.86 -17.72
N THR A 155 -11.18 -11.92 -18.21
CA THR A 155 -11.80 -12.82 -19.21
C THR A 155 -12.88 -13.74 -18.65
N GLY A 156 -13.22 -13.64 -17.36
CA GLY A 156 -14.20 -14.53 -16.71
C GLY A 156 -13.70 -15.97 -16.52
N LYS A 157 -12.42 -16.24 -16.79
CA LYS A 157 -11.78 -17.54 -16.56
C LYS A 157 -11.38 -17.76 -15.09
N GLY A 158 -11.55 -16.74 -14.25
CA GLY A 158 -11.34 -16.78 -12.81
C GLY A 158 -12.09 -15.66 -12.11
N ASP A 159 -12.26 -15.77 -10.80
CA ASP A 159 -12.98 -14.82 -9.94
C ASP A 159 -12.09 -13.66 -9.43
N GLY A 160 -10.86 -13.55 -9.94
CA GLY A 160 -9.87 -12.56 -9.50
C GLY A 160 -9.27 -12.78 -8.11
N SER A 161 -9.73 -13.79 -7.36
CA SER A 161 -9.16 -14.16 -6.06
C SER A 161 -7.67 -14.54 -6.18
N ALA A 162 -7.27 -15.19 -7.27
CA ALA A 162 -5.88 -15.55 -7.54
C ALA A 162 -4.97 -14.33 -7.71
N ALA A 163 -5.48 -13.23 -8.31
CA ALA A 163 -4.72 -12.01 -8.47
C ALA A 163 -4.53 -11.31 -7.11
N LEU A 164 -5.57 -11.26 -6.28
CA LEU A 164 -5.49 -10.73 -4.92
C LEU A 164 -4.55 -11.56 -4.04
N ALA A 165 -4.72 -12.88 -4.02
CA ALA A 165 -3.87 -13.79 -3.23
C ALA A 165 -2.40 -13.69 -3.63
N ALA A 166 -2.11 -13.46 -4.92
CA ALA A 166 -0.75 -13.22 -5.38
C ALA A 166 -0.16 -11.91 -4.82
N VAL A 167 -0.96 -10.84 -4.71
CA VAL A 167 -0.53 -9.57 -4.08
C VAL A 167 -0.31 -9.76 -2.58
N GLU A 168 -1.23 -10.43 -1.88
CA GLU A 168 -1.12 -10.70 -0.44
C GLU A 168 0.11 -11.58 -0.10
N ALA A 169 0.55 -12.40 -1.04
CA ALA A 169 1.76 -13.22 -0.90
C ALA A 169 3.06 -12.50 -1.28
N MET A 170 3.01 -11.27 -1.82
CA MET A 170 4.22 -10.51 -2.15
C MET A 170 4.93 -10.05 -0.87
N ASP A 171 6.26 -10.00 -0.94
CA ASP A 171 7.03 -9.26 0.04
C ASP A 171 6.92 -7.74 -0.22
N ASP A 172 7.40 -6.94 0.74
CA ASP A 172 7.31 -5.47 0.63
C ASP A 172 8.00 -4.93 -0.63
N ALA A 173 9.10 -5.57 -1.04
CA ALA A 173 9.83 -5.20 -2.25
C ALA A 173 9.00 -5.45 -3.51
N GLY A 174 8.41 -6.65 -3.65
CA GLY A 174 7.54 -6.96 -4.77
C GLY A 174 6.29 -6.08 -4.82
N ALA A 175 5.70 -5.78 -3.66
CA ALA A 175 4.58 -4.85 -3.55
C ALA A 175 4.97 -3.41 -3.93
N SER A 176 6.20 -2.99 -3.59
CA SER A 176 6.76 -1.69 -4.01
C SER A 176 6.89 -1.61 -5.51
N ASP A 177 7.53 -2.61 -6.12
CA ASP A 177 7.79 -2.66 -7.55
C ASP A 177 6.46 -2.64 -8.33
N LEU A 178 5.49 -3.44 -7.90
CA LEU A 178 4.15 -3.45 -8.50
C LEU A 178 3.48 -2.08 -8.40
N LEU A 179 3.52 -1.45 -7.22
CA LEU A 179 2.89 -0.15 -7.04
C LEU A 179 3.58 0.95 -7.84
N ASP A 180 4.91 1.01 -7.87
CA ASP A 180 5.66 2.02 -8.62
C ASP A 180 5.43 1.89 -10.13
N ASP A 181 5.41 0.66 -10.66
CA ASP A 181 5.06 0.39 -12.06
C ASP A 181 3.65 0.90 -12.39
N VAL A 182 2.67 0.61 -11.52
CA VAL A 182 1.28 1.06 -11.68
C VAL A 182 1.18 2.59 -11.62
N LEU A 183 1.85 3.23 -10.67
CA LEU A 183 1.87 4.68 -10.53
C LEU A 183 2.54 5.37 -11.72
N GLY A 184 3.57 4.75 -12.31
CA GLY A 184 4.17 5.22 -13.56
C GLY A 184 3.13 5.35 -14.67
N HIS A 185 2.24 4.37 -14.83
CA HIS A 185 1.15 4.46 -15.79
C HIS A 185 0.14 5.57 -15.46
N TRP A 186 -0.26 5.69 -14.19
CA TRP A 186 -1.20 6.74 -13.77
C TRP A 186 -0.65 8.16 -13.92
N ALA A 187 0.67 8.34 -13.77
CA ALA A 187 1.36 9.61 -13.96
C ALA A 187 1.32 10.11 -15.41
N VAL A 188 1.40 9.20 -16.39
CA VAL A 188 1.35 9.51 -17.83
C VAL A 188 -0.05 9.94 -18.29
N GLY A 189 -1.02 10.01 -17.38
CA GLY A 189 -2.38 10.42 -17.70
C GLY A 189 -3.16 9.31 -18.39
N THR A 190 -2.87 8.05 -18.02
CA THR A 190 -3.69 6.90 -18.41
C THR A 190 -5.17 7.28 -18.24
N PRO A 191 -5.97 7.26 -19.31
CA PRO A 191 -7.37 7.69 -19.25
C PRO A 191 -8.05 6.87 -18.17
N LEU A 192 -8.81 7.54 -17.29
CA LEU A 192 -9.45 6.86 -16.19
C LEU A 192 -10.39 5.79 -16.76
N LEU A 193 -10.63 4.72 -16.02
CA LEU A 193 -11.63 3.73 -16.41
C LEU A 193 -13.01 4.39 -16.59
N ALA A 194 -13.31 5.45 -15.83
CA ALA A 194 -14.49 6.29 -16.04
C ALA A 194 -14.47 7.00 -17.40
N ASP A 195 -13.35 7.59 -17.81
CA ASP A 195 -13.21 8.15 -19.17
C ASP A 195 -13.33 7.04 -20.20
N PHE A 196 -12.84 5.82 -19.93
CA PHE A 196 -12.98 4.68 -20.84
C PHE A 196 -14.44 4.23 -20.96
N VAL A 197 -15.17 4.10 -19.85
CA VAL A 197 -16.59 3.75 -19.82
C VAL A 197 -17.44 4.85 -20.45
N ASP A 198 -17.15 6.12 -20.16
CA ASP A 198 -17.81 7.25 -20.83
C ASP A 198 -17.43 7.34 -22.31
N ASN A 199 -16.17 7.10 -22.69
CA ASN A 199 -15.77 7.05 -24.10
C ASN A 199 -16.40 5.87 -24.85
N LEU A 200 -16.58 4.72 -24.18
CA LEU A 200 -17.33 3.58 -24.73
C LEU A 200 -18.82 3.91 -24.87
N ARG A 201 -19.39 4.68 -23.93
CA ARG A 201 -20.80 5.06 -23.93
C ARG A 201 -21.13 6.23 -24.86
N THR A 202 -20.19 7.16 -25.06
CA THR A 202 -20.41 8.44 -25.77
C THR A 202 -19.64 8.54 -27.09
N GLY A 203 -18.65 7.69 -27.34
CA GLY A 203 -17.88 7.66 -28.59
C GLY A 203 -16.92 8.84 -28.81
N VAL A 204 -16.79 9.78 -27.86
CA VAL A 204 -15.99 11.00 -28.04
C VAL A 204 -14.86 11.07 -27.01
N PRO A 205 -13.59 10.91 -27.41
CA PRO A 205 -12.43 11.05 -26.53
C PRO A 205 -12.36 12.45 -25.91
N ARG A 206 -12.68 12.59 -24.62
CA ARG A 206 -12.41 13.82 -23.87
C ARG A 206 -10.95 13.84 -23.43
N HIS A 207 -10.11 14.55 -24.18
CA HIS A 207 -8.77 14.90 -23.71
C HIS A 207 -8.86 16.03 -22.68
N SER A 208 -8.81 15.71 -21.39
CA SER A 208 -8.74 16.72 -20.34
C SER A 208 -7.30 17.23 -20.20
N ALA A 209 -6.94 18.22 -21.02
CA ALA A 209 -5.76 19.06 -20.83
C ALA A 209 -6.09 20.22 -19.89
N ALA A 210 -6.53 19.91 -18.66
CA ALA A 210 -6.64 20.92 -17.61
C ALA A 210 -5.39 20.84 -16.74
N ALA A 211 -4.46 21.75 -16.99
CA ALA A 211 -3.26 21.95 -16.19
C ALA A 211 -3.65 22.07 -14.70
N ALA A 212 -3.27 21.07 -13.91
CA ALA A 212 -3.36 21.11 -12.47
C ALA A 212 -2.52 22.29 -11.97
N ARG A 213 -3.18 23.39 -11.63
CA ARG A 213 -2.53 24.54 -11.00
C ARG A 213 -2.08 24.08 -9.62
N HIS A 214 -0.79 23.80 -9.49
CA HIS A 214 -0.12 23.65 -8.19
C HIS A 214 -0.25 24.95 -7.41
N SER A 215 -1.33 25.06 -6.63
CA SER A 215 -1.46 26.10 -5.62
C SER A 215 -0.63 25.65 -4.44
N HIS A 216 0.67 25.95 -4.47
CA HIS A 216 1.46 25.90 -3.26
C HIS A 216 0.90 27.03 -2.37
N PRO A 217 0.35 26.77 -1.18
CA PRO A 217 0.08 27.86 -0.25
C PRO A 217 1.43 28.54 -0.04
N GLU A 218 1.51 29.82 -0.39
CA GLU A 218 2.67 30.65 -0.07
C GLU A 218 2.95 30.46 1.43
N SER A 219 4.21 30.17 1.75
CA SER A 219 4.59 30.15 3.14
C SER A 219 4.46 31.58 3.64
N ASP A 220 3.49 31.82 4.50
CA ASP A 220 3.33 33.06 5.26
C ASP A 220 4.61 33.28 6.10
N THR A 221 5.64 33.84 5.47
CA THR A 221 6.90 34.24 6.10
C THR A 221 6.79 35.64 6.72
N GLY A 222 5.68 36.34 6.50
CA GLY A 222 5.47 37.70 6.99
C GLY A 222 5.21 37.83 8.51
N LEU A 223 5.07 36.73 9.25
CA LEU A 223 4.72 36.80 10.69
C LEU A 223 5.92 36.86 11.65
N PHE A 224 7.16 36.93 11.16
CA PHE A 224 8.36 37.10 12.02
C PHE A 224 9.19 38.35 11.71
N GLU A 225 8.74 39.22 10.81
CA GLU A 225 9.51 40.38 10.33
C GLU A 225 9.43 41.61 11.24
N GLY A 226 9.15 41.44 12.54
CA GLY A 226 8.96 42.57 13.46
C GLY A 226 9.45 42.39 14.89
N MET A 227 10.24 41.34 15.21
CA MET A 227 10.52 41.02 16.62
C MET A 227 11.97 40.63 16.93
N LEU A 228 12.95 41.24 16.25
CA LEU A 228 14.35 41.17 16.66
C LEU A 228 14.88 42.56 17.03
N PRO A 229 15.30 42.79 18.29
CA PRO A 229 16.06 43.96 18.67
C PRO A 229 17.43 43.96 17.98
N LEU A 230 17.82 45.14 17.54
CA LEU A 230 19.15 45.48 17.06
C LEU A 230 20.22 45.16 18.12
N GLU A 231 21.38 44.79 17.60
CA GLU A 231 22.72 44.81 18.20
C GLU A 231 23.20 43.54 18.89
N LEU A 232 24.07 42.79 18.19
CA LEU A 232 25.21 42.12 18.81
C LEU A 232 26.42 42.06 17.86
N PRO A 233 27.65 42.05 18.42
CA PRO A 233 28.88 42.48 17.75
C PRO A 233 29.50 41.43 16.84
N THR A 234 30.20 41.92 15.82
CA THR A 234 31.09 41.16 14.94
C THR A 234 32.15 40.40 15.74
N ARG A 235 32.00 39.07 15.84
CA ARG A 235 33.04 38.19 16.38
C ARG A 235 33.69 37.39 15.25
N SER A 236 34.99 37.60 15.15
CA SER A 236 35.94 37.10 14.18
C SER A 236 35.94 35.58 14.00
N SER A 237 36.00 35.20 12.73
CA SER A 237 36.24 33.89 12.15
C SER A 237 37.57 33.27 12.58
N SER A 238 37.51 32.18 13.35
CA SER A 238 38.47 31.07 13.32
C SER A 238 37.84 29.87 14.03
N THR A 239 38.21 28.65 13.65
CA THR A 239 37.71 27.34 14.16
C THR A 239 36.53 26.74 13.38
N SER A 240 36.74 26.44 12.09
CA SER A 240 35.81 25.64 11.26
C SER A 240 36.54 24.48 10.55
N GLN A 241 37.44 23.78 11.24
CA GLN A 241 38.15 22.61 10.67
C GLN A 241 38.08 21.32 11.48
N ASP A 242 37.54 21.30 12.71
CA ASP A 242 37.59 20.08 13.56
C ASP A 242 36.31 19.22 13.65
N LEU A 243 35.17 19.66 13.08
CA LEU A 243 33.90 18.91 13.21
C LEU A 243 33.59 17.95 12.04
N ALA A 244 34.32 18.02 10.93
CA ALA A 244 34.13 17.08 9.82
C ALA A 244 34.77 15.70 10.08
N GLY A 245 35.73 15.59 11.00
CA GLY A 245 36.45 14.35 11.31
C GLY A 245 35.66 13.34 12.16
N THR A 246 34.78 13.81 13.04
CA THR A 246 34.05 12.98 14.01
C THR A 246 32.84 12.26 13.40
N ILE A 247 32.13 12.90 12.47
CA ILE A 247 30.97 12.27 11.79
C ILE A 247 31.42 11.14 10.84
N GLY A 248 32.59 11.27 10.22
CA GLY A 248 33.16 10.25 9.34
C GLY A 248 33.67 8.99 10.06
N ARG A 249 33.92 9.06 11.38
CA ARG A 249 34.41 7.93 12.18
C ARG A 249 33.25 7.05 12.68
N ALA A 250 32.18 7.67 13.18
CA ALA A 250 30.97 6.96 13.60
C ALA A 250 30.24 6.21 12.46
N ARG A 251 30.33 6.71 11.22
CA ARG A 251 29.71 6.05 10.05
C ARG A 251 30.49 4.80 9.60
N ARG A 252 31.80 4.75 9.80
CA ARG A 252 32.64 3.58 9.47
C ARG A 252 32.46 2.43 10.46
N GLU A 253 32.31 2.71 11.75
CA GLU A 253 32.04 1.70 12.78
C GLU A 253 30.66 1.05 12.64
N LYS A 254 29.63 1.81 12.22
CA LYS A 254 28.31 1.24 11.95
C LYS A 254 28.28 0.32 10.73
N LEU A 255 29.17 0.53 9.75
CA LEU A 255 29.22 -0.30 8.54
C LEU A 255 29.90 -1.65 8.81
N THR A 256 30.96 -1.67 9.62
CA THR A 256 31.66 -2.91 10.00
C THR A 256 30.79 -3.81 10.89
N LEU A 257 30.01 -3.22 11.80
CA LEU A 257 29.12 -3.97 12.69
C LEU A 257 27.97 -4.65 11.91
N ARG A 258 27.41 -3.97 10.90
CA ARG A 258 26.41 -4.58 9.99
C ARG A 258 26.99 -5.68 9.11
N GLN A 259 28.23 -5.54 8.61
CA GLN A 259 28.89 -6.60 7.85
C GLN A 259 29.22 -7.83 8.71
N ALA A 260 29.60 -7.64 9.97
CA ALA A 260 29.79 -8.74 10.91
C ALA A 260 28.48 -9.49 11.18
N GLN A 261 27.38 -8.76 11.42
CA GLN A 261 26.07 -9.36 11.69
C GLN A 261 25.51 -10.13 10.48
N GLN A 262 25.78 -9.69 9.25
CA GLN A 262 25.40 -10.44 8.04
C GLN A 262 26.18 -11.76 7.86
N ARG A 263 27.44 -11.82 8.31
CA ARG A 263 28.24 -13.07 8.25
C ARG A 263 27.73 -14.13 9.22
N ASP A 264 27.24 -13.74 10.40
CA ASP A 264 26.72 -14.70 11.39
C ASP A 264 25.37 -15.30 10.98
N VAL A 265 24.49 -14.50 10.36
CA VAL A 265 23.19 -15.00 9.84
C VAL A 265 23.39 -16.01 8.71
N GLY A 266 24.36 -15.79 7.82
CA GLY A 266 24.70 -16.74 6.75
C GLY A 266 25.22 -18.08 7.28
N ARG A 267 25.96 -18.07 8.40
CA ARG A 267 26.52 -19.29 9.02
C ARG A 267 25.45 -20.14 9.71
N ALA A 268 24.42 -19.51 10.29
CA ALA A 268 23.31 -20.21 10.94
C ALA A 268 22.38 -20.93 9.93
N HIS A 269 22.16 -20.37 8.74
CA HIS A 269 21.32 -20.99 7.72
C HIS A 269 22.02 -22.13 6.96
N GLY A 270 23.35 -22.08 6.80
CA GLY A 270 24.13 -23.15 6.17
C GLY A 270 24.16 -24.45 6.98
N SER A 271 24.16 -24.37 8.31
CA SER A 271 24.20 -25.56 9.17
C SER A 271 22.85 -26.29 9.25
N GLN A 272 21.72 -25.57 9.21
CA GLN A 272 20.38 -26.18 9.21
C GLN A 272 20.04 -26.92 7.91
N THR A 273 20.51 -26.44 6.77
CA THR A 273 20.25 -27.08 5.47
C THR A 273 21.07 -28.36 5.28
N GLN A 274 22.29 -28.42 5.81
CA GLN A 274 23.12 -29.62 5.78
C GLN A 274 22.58 -30.73 6.69
N ALA A 275 22.01 -30.38 7.86
CA ALA A 275 21.38 -31.35 8.77
C ALA A 275 20.05 -31.95 8.25
N ARG A 276 19.32 -31.23 7.39
CA ARG A 276 18.08 -31.74 6.77
C ARG A 276 18.34 -32.67 5.58
N ARG A 277 19.45 -32.51 4.85
CA ARG A 277 19.82 -33.41 3.75
C ARG A 277 20.26 -34.79 4.24
N SER A 278 20.93 -34.90 5.40
CA SER A 278 21.36 -36.21 5.92
C SER A 278 20.21 -37.09 6.43
N ARG A 279 19.07 -36.50 6.84
CA ARG A 279 17.89 -37.26 7.30
C ARG A 279 17.02 -37.81 6.18
N ARG A 280 17.18 -37.36 4.93
CA ARG A 280 16.33 -37.79 3.80
C ARG A 280 16.93 -38.93 2.97
N SER A 281 18.15 -39.36 3.26
CA SER A 281 18.84 -40.46 2.57
C SER A 281 18.75 -41.83 3.27
N GLY A 282 18.01 -41.92 4.38
CA GLY A 282 17.99 -43.13 5.23
C GLY A 282 16.73 -44.00 5.19
N VAL A 283 15.66 -43.59 4.49
CA VAL A 283 14.40 -44.34 4.46
C VAL A 283 13.96 -44.46 3.02
N ASP A 284 14.23 -45.62 2.41
CA ASP A 284 13.17 -46.52 1.92
C ASP A 284 13.78 -47.56 0.95
N ARG A 285 14.23 -48.69 1.52
CA ARG A 285 14.49 -49.93 0.78
C ARG A 285 13.83 -51.08 1.54
N SER A 286 12.56 -51.31 1.27
CA SER A 286 11.88 -52.60 1.44
C SER A 286 10.63 -52.59 0.57
N ARG A 287 10.71 -53.08 -0.67
CA ARG A 287 10.23 -54.42 -1.05
C ARG A 287 8.79 -54.69 -0.61
N GLY A 288 7.89 -54.82 -1.58
CA GLY A 288 6.56 -55.38 -1.32
C GLY A 288 5.60 -55.32 -2.50
N CYS A 289 5.75 -56.26 -3.43
CA CYS A 289 4.69 -57.01 -4.12
C CYS A 289 3.61 -56.25 -4.94
N GLY A 290 3.47 -56.68 -6.20
CA GLY A 290 2.69 -56.01 -7.22
C GLY A 290 1.20 -56.34 -7.29
N VAL A 291 0.55 -55.65 -8.23
CA VAL A 291 -0.73 -56.01 -8.84
C VAL A 291 -0.68 -55.61 -10.32
N PRO A 292 -1.01 -56.50 -11.28
CA PRO A 292 -1.11 -56.17 -12.70
C PRO A 292 -2.57 -55.84 -13.10
N GLY A 293 -2.72 -54.94 -14.07
CA GLY A 293 -3.98 -54.68 -14.78
C GLY A 293 -4.62 -53.37 -14.37
N THR A 294 -4.88 -52.42 -15.26
CA THR A 294 -5.67 -52.60 -16.48
C THR A 294 -5.32 -51.52 -17.51
N ARG A 295 -5.27 -51.93 -18.78
CA ARG A 295 -5.14 -51.05 -19.95
C ARG A 295 -6.42 -50.22 -20.10
N ILE A 296 -6.30 -48.89 -20.13
CA ILE A 296 -7.36 -48.00 -20.60
C ILE A 296 -7.07 -47.66 -22.07
N PRO A 297 -8.02 -47.87 -23.00
CA PRO A 297 -7.81 -47.64 -24.42
C PRO A 297 -7.87 -46.15 -24.79
N ALA A 298 -7.03 -45.79 -25.76
CA ALA A 298 -7.03 -44.50 -26.43
C ALA A 298 -8.36 -44.24 -27.15
N ALA A 299 -9.06 -43.16 -26.77
CA ALA A 299 -10.22 -42.66 -27.49
C ALA A 299 -9.82 -41.57 -28.49
N ARG A 300 -10.51 -41.64 -29.63
CA ARG A 300 -10.15 -41.12 -30.96
C ARG A 300 -10.29 -39.61 -31.12
N ARG A 301 -9.43 -39.07 -31.98
CA ARG A 301 -9.64 -37.86 -32.79
C ARG A 301 -10.99 -37.89 -33.49
N TRP A 302 -11.74 -36.79 -33.42
CA TRP A 302 -12.68 -36.39 -34.47
C TRP A 302 -12.26 -35.02 -35.00
N ARG A 303 -11.99 -34.97 -36.31
CA ARG A 303 -11.89 -33.74 -37.10
C ARG A 303 -13.30 -33.42 -37.60
N SER A 304 -13.70 -32.17 -37.47
CA SER A 304 -14.78 -31.61 -38.28
C SER A 304 -14.18 -30.51 -39.14
N ARG A 305 -14.13 -30.75 -40.45
CA ARG A 305 -14.01 -29.73 -41.49
C ARG A 305 -15.40 -29.18 -41.74
N SER A 306 -15.52 -27.86 -41.82
CA SER A 306 -16.64 -27.19 -42.48
C SER A 306 -16.07 -26.47 -43.70
N SER A 307 -16.71 -26.70 -44.85
CA SER A 307 -16.62 -25.85 -46.03
C SER A 307 -17.43 -24.57 -45.84
#